data_AF-A0A5R8K716-F1
#
_entry.id   AF-A0A5R8K716-F1
#
_cell.length_a   1.000
_cell.length_b   1.000
_cell.length_c   1.000
_cell.angle_alpha   90.00
_cell.angle_beta   90.00
_cell.angle_gamma   90.00
#
_symmetry.space_group_name_H-M   'P 1'
#
loop_
_entity.id
_entity.type
_entity.pdbx_description
1 polymer ?
#
loop_
_entity_poly.entity_id
_entity_poly.type
_entity_poly.pdbx_seq_one_letter_code
_entity_poly.pdbx_strand_id
1 'polypeptide(L)'
;MSRLVLSLIATTLLAATHAAEPPPATLPFDPETISRLSLDGKPRSLAIRQGDNTWLGYDLERATIFRTWQAPKGKSGLIKKDFTTKSTGTSWFKDDSDTPWKLQRGDSTLPLQIRYLGCSHRQDHIELRWELRHDTHIINLHERIPLAAAPASDRVLRELRATPLAANESLLPPFDTTWTWSPSSSPAITGTDWHRLTLTKP
;
A
#
# COMPACT_ATOMS: atom_id res chain seq x y z
N MET A 1 46.31 -79.85 -8.30
CA MET A 1 46.63 -78.41 -8.33
C MET A 1 45.71 -77.75 -9.34
N SER A 2 44.69 -77.00 -8.90
CA SER A 2 43.93 -76.10 -9.77
C SER A 2 43.39 -74.97 -8.90
N ARG A 3 43.76 -73.72 -9.22
CA ARG A 3 43.50 -72.53 -8.39
C ARG A 3 42.17 -71.87 -8.79
N LEU A 4 41.32 -71.68 -7.78
CA LEU A 4 40.15 -70.79 -7.78
C LEU A 4 40.57 -69.34 -8.05
N VAL A 5 39.81 -68.61 -8.87
CA VAL A 5 39.79 -67.14 -8.89
C VAL A 5 38.33 -66.72 -8.71
N LEU A 6 38.01 -66.14 -7.55
CA LEU A 6 36.70 -65.56 -7.24
C LEU A 6 36.80 -64.05 -7.49
N SER A 7 36.09 -63.53 -8.49
CA SER A 7 35.94 -62.09 -8.71
C SER A 7 34.76 -61.57 -7.91
N LEU A 8 35.04 -60.62 -7.02
CA LEU A 8 34.04 -59.87 -6.24
C LEU A 8 33.72 -58.57 -6.99
N ILE A 9 32.50 -58.41 -7.49
CA ILE A 9 32.02 -57.14 -8.06
C ILE A 9 31.30 -56.38 -6.95
N ALA A 10 31.89 -55.27 -6.52
CA ALA A 10 31.26 -54.34 -5.58
C ALA A 10 30.42 -53.33 -6.36
N THR A 11 29.10 -53.41 -6.22
CA THR A 11 28.15 -52.43 -6.78
C THR A 11 27.93 -51.32 -5.76
N THR A 12 28.54 -50.15 -5.99
CA THR A 12 28.32 -48.95 -5.18
C THR A 12 26.98 -48.30 -5.58
N LEU A 13 25.99 -48.39 -4.69
CA LEU A 13 24.74 -47.62 -4.81
C LEU A 13 25.02 -46.15 -4.47
N LEU A 14 24.86 -45.25 -5.45
CA LEU A 14 24.91 -43.81 -5.23
C LEU A 14 23.52 -43.33 -4.78
N ALA A 15 23.32 -43.13 -3.48
CA ALA A 15 22.10 -42.53 -2.96
C ALA A 15 22.12 -41.01 -3.22
N ALA A 16 21.32 -40.55 -4.18
CA ALA A 16 21.08 -39.12 -4.37
C ALA A 16 20.25 -38.60 -3.19
N THR A 17 20.88 -37.88 -2.27
CA THR A 17 20.19 -37.12 -1.24
C THR A 17 19.41 -35.98 -1.90
N HIS A 18 18.08 -36.12 -1.99
CA HIS A 18 17.19 -35.01 -2.29
C HIS A 18 17.31 -34.01 -1.14
N ALA A 19 18.09 -32.95 -1.34
CA ALA A 19 18.11 -31.84 -0.40
C ALA A 19 16.72 -31.19 -0.42
N ALA A 20 16.03 -31.21 0.71
CA ALA A 20 14.75 -30.55 0.86
C ALA A 20 14.93 -29.05 0.59
N GLU A 21 14.11 -28.51 -0.30
CA GLU A 21 14.11 -27.07 -0.61
C GLU A 21 13.76 -26.30 0.68
N PRO A 22 14.52 -25.25 1.03
CA PRO A 22 14.22 -24.48 2.23
C PRO A 22 12.81 -23.91 2.15
N PRO A 23 12.07 -23.84 3.28
CA PRO A 23 10.73 -23.29 3.29
C PRO A 23 10.77 -21.85 2.75
N PRO A 24 9.75 -21.42 1.99
CA PRO A 24 9.70 -20.07 1.44
C PRO A 24 9.82 -19.06 2.56
N ALA A 25 10.72 -18.09 2.39
CA ALA A 25 10.91 -17.02 3.36
C ALA A 25 9.56 -16.31 3.57
N THR A 26 9.12 -16.25 4.83
CA THR A 26 7.90 -15.54 5.20
C THR A 26 8.09 -14.06 4.89
N LEU A 27 7.25 -13.51 4.01
CA LEU A 27 7.26 -12.08 3.73
C LEU A 27 6.86 -11.31 5.00
N PRO A 28 7.39 -10.08 5.21
CA PRO A 28 7.03 -9.25 6.36
C PRO A 28 5.58 -8.71 6.29
N PHE A 29 4.81 -9.11 5.27
CA PHE A 29 3.41 -8.74 5.08
C PHE A 29 2.67 -9.87 4.36
N ASP A 30 1.36 -9.92 4.58
CA ASP A 30 0.45 -10.83 3.88
C ASP A 30 0.20 -10.31 2.46
N PRO A 31 0.60 -11.04 1.40
CA PRO A 31 0.41 -10.61 0.01
C PRO A 31 -1.06 -10.52 -0.40
N GLU A 32 -1.98 -11.19 0.30
CA GLU A 32 -3.43 -11.08 0.06
C GLU A 32 -4.02 -9.78 0.61
N THR A 33 -3.33 -9.13 1.55
CA THR A 33 -3.71 -7.86 2.16
C THR A 33 -2.95 -6.68 1.56
N ILE A 34 -1.65 -6.83 1.29
CA ILE A 34 -0.79 -5.78 0.75
C ILE A 34 0.02 -6.33 -0.42
N SER A 35 -0.04 -5.65 -1.56
CA SER A 35 0.70 -6.03 -2.76
C SER A 35 1.44 -4.83 -3.37
N ARG A 36 2.79 -4.92 -3.43
CA ARG A 36 3.67 -3.96 -4.14
C ARG A 36 3.83 -4.41 -5.59
N LEU A 37 3.48 -3.55 -6.54
CA LEU A 37 3.40 -3.92 -7.95
C LEU A 37 3.28 -2.67 -8.84
N SER A 38 3.23 -2.88 -10.16
CA SER A 38 2.76 -1.89 -11.12
C SER A 38 1.26 -2.09 -11.35
N LEU A 39 0.43 -1.26 -10.74
CA LEU A 39 -1.03 -1.32 -10.77
C LEU A 39 -1.59 -0.37 -11.82
N ASP A 40 -2.43 -0.87 -12.73
CA ASP A 40 -3.19 -0.04 -13.68
C ASP A 40 -2.34 0.89 -14.53
N GLY A 41 -1.06 0.57 -14.73
CA GLY A 41 -0.09 1.41 -15.45
C GLY A 41 0.63 2.44 -14.58
N LYS A 42 0.32 2.55 -13.29
CA LYS A 42 1.11 3.32 -12.31
C LYS A 42 2.30 2.48 -11.83
N PRO A 43 3.56 2.82 -12.17
CA PRO A 43 4.72 2.18 -11.57
C PRO A 43 4.81 2.54 -10.08
N ARG A 44 5.61 1.80 -9.32
CA ARG A 44 5.86 2.05 -7.89
C ARG A 44 4.55 2.27 -7.10
N SER A 45 3.58 1.40 -7.32
CA SER A 45 2.28 1.46 -6.67
C SER A 45 2.11 0.36 -5.63
N LEU A 46 1.08 0.53 -4.81
CA LEU A 46 0.71 -0.41 -3.76
C LEU A 46 -0.80 -0.63 -3.80
N ALA A 47 -1.22 -1.88 -3.67
CA ALA A 47 -2.62 -2.23 -3.44
C ALA A 47 -2.77 -2.68 -1.98
N ILE A 48 -3.71 -2.08 -1.25
CA ILE A 48 -4.09 -2.49 0.11
C ILE A 48 -5.55 -2.89 0.11
N ARG A 49 -5.85 -4.04 0.71
CA ARG A 49 -7.21 -4.51 0.95
C ARG A 49 -7.72 -4.01 2.30
N GLN A 50 -8.96 -3.53 2.33
CA GLN A 50 -9.69 -3.15 3.53
C GLN A 50 -10.96 -4.00 3.62
N GLY A 51 -11.09 -4.81 4.67
CA GLY A 51 -12.13 -5.83 4.77
C GLY A 51 -12.04 -6.88 3.66
N ASP A 52 -13.20 -7.42 3.25
CA ASP A 52 -13.19 -8.60 2.40
C ASP A 52 -13.04 -8.30 0.91
N ASN A 53 -13.45 -7.14 0.43
CA ASN A 53 -13.49 -6.90 -1.01
C ASN A 53 -13.17 -5.47 -1.43
N THR A 54 -12.87 -4.58 -0.50
CA THR A 54 -12.51 -3.20 -0.82
C THR A 54 -11.00 -3.08 -0.98
N TRP A 55 -10.58 -2.38 -2.02
CA TRP A 55 -9.18 -2.18 -2.33
C TRP A 55 -8.86 -0.71 -2.56
N LEU A 56 -7.67 -0.32 -2.11
CA LEU A 56 -7.09 1.01 -2.23
C LEU A 56 -5.79 0.90 -3.01
N GLY A 57 -5.72 1.58 -4.16
CA GLY A 57 -4.54 1.67 -5.01
C GLY A 57 -3.81 2.98 -4.75
N TYR A 58 -2.57 2.89 -4.28
CA TYR A 58 -1.71 4.02 -3.95
C TYR A 58 -0.66 4.27 -5.01
N ASP A 59 -0.43 5.55 -5.25
CA ASP A 59 0.75 6.05 -5.92
C ASP A 59 1.77 6.44 -4.84
N LEU A 60 2.85 5.67 -4.75
CA LEU A 60 3.83 5.86 -3.68
C LEU A 60 4.70 7.09 -3.89
N GLU A 61 4.82 7.58 -5.13
CA GLU A 61 5.58 8.79 -5.47
C GLU A 61 4.78 10.06 -5.18
N ARG A 62 3.45 9.97 -5.15
CA ARG A 62 2.56 11.11 -4.85
C ARG A 62 1.93 11.06 -3.45
N ALA A 63 2.18 9.99 -2.69
CA ALA A 63 1.55 9.77 -1.38
C ALA A 63 0.02 9.94 -1.41
N THR A 64 -0.62 9.37 -2.43
CA THR A 64 -2.08 9.50 -2.62
C THR A 64 -2.69 8.19 -3.09
N ILE A 65 -3.99 8.06 -2.85
CA ILE A 65 -4.81 7.03 -3.47
C ILE A 65 -5.12 7.51 -4.89
N PHE A 66 -4.82 6.70 -5.90
CA PHE A 66 -5.25 7.00 -7.27
C PHE A 66 -6.49 6.20 -7.68
N ARG A 67 -6.85 5.15 -6.92
CA ARG A 67 -8.05 4.34 -7.19
C ARG A 67 -8.57 3.66 -5.94
N THR A 68 -9.90 3.59 -5.80
CA THR A 68 -10.55 2.63 -4.90
C THR A 68 -11.59 1.82 -5.66
N TRP A 69 -11.72 0.56 -5.32
CA TRP A 69 -12.67 -0.34 -5.99
C TRP A 69 -13.11 -1.47 -5.09
N GLN A 70 -14.24 -2.07 -5.46
CA GLN A 70 -14.74 -3.31 -4.87
C GLN A 70 -14.49 -4.47 -5.80
N ALA A 71 -13.82 -5.51 -5.30
CA ALA A 71 -13.61 -6.76 -6.00
C ALA A 71 -14.95 -7.49 -6.25
N PRO A 72 -15.11 -8.22 -7.37
CA PRO A 72 -16.27 -9.06 -7.58
C PRO A 72 -16.38 -10.14 -6.49
N LYS A 73 -17.60 -10.51 -6.11
CA LYS A 73 -17.85 -11.52 -5.08
C LYS A 73 -17.09 -12.82 -5.39
N GLY A 74 -16.27 -13.28 -4.45
CA GLY A 74 -15.51 -14.52 -4.57
C GLY A 74 -14.35 -14.49 -5.58
N LYS A 75 -13.97 -13.31 -6.08
CA LYS A 75 -12.84 -13.14 -7.01
C LYS A 75 -11.79 -12.19 -6.42
N SER A 76 -10.55 -12.35 -6.87
CA SER A 76 -9.48 -11.42 -6.53
C SER A 76 -9.80 -10.01 -7.04
N GLY A 77 -9.44 -8.98 -6.26
CA GLY A 77 -9.48 -7.58 -6.72
C GLY A 77 -8.33 -7.21 -7.65
N LEU A 78 -7.34 -8.09 -7.79
CA LEU A 78 -6.13 -7.90 -8.58
C LEU A 78 -5.95 -9.04 -9.58
N ILE A 79 -5.71 -8.71 -10.84
CA ILE A 79 -5.33 -9.68 -11.88
C ILE A 79 -3.91 -9.37 -12.32
N LYS A 80 -3.01 -10.33 -12.13
CA LYS A 80 -1.63 -10.25 -12.61
C LYS A 80 -1.56 -10.85 -14.01
N LYS A 81 -0.97 -10.10 -14.94
CA LYS A 81 -0.64 -10.57 -16.28
C LYS A 81 0.76 -10.08 -16.62
N ASP A 82 1.67 -11.04 -16.83
CA ASP A 82 3.09 -10.79 -17.03
C ASP A 82 3.66 -9.94 -15.88
N PHE A 83 4.32 -8.82 -16.19
CA PHE A 83 4.90 -7.89 -15.22
C PHE A 83 3.94 -6.77 -14.79
N THR A 84 2.66 -6.86 -15.15
CA THR A 84 1.66 -5.83 -14.86
C THR A 84 0.50 -6.38 -14.05
N THR A 85 -0.07 -5.55 -13.19
CA THR A 85 -1.30 -5.89 -12.46
C THR A 85 -2.39 -4.91 -12.82
N LYS A 86 -3.61 -5.42 -12.99
CA LYS A 86 -4.82 -4.62 -13.18
C LYS A 86 -5.76 -4.80 -12.00
N SER A 87 -6.39 -3.73 -11.56
CA SER A 87 -7.50 -3.83 -10.64
C SER A 87 -8.75 -4.33 -11.36
N THR A 88 -9.62 -5.04 -10.64
CA THR A 88 -10.86 -5.60 -11.19
C THR A 88 -12.03 -5.46 -10.25
N GLY A 89 -13.19 -5.14 -10.82
CA GLY A 89 -14.44 -4.91 -10.10
C GLY A 89 -14.96 -3.48 -10.29
N THR A 90 -15.82 -3.04 -9.38
CA THR A 90 -16.52 -1.75 -9.49
C THR A 90 -15.64 -0.65 -8.92
N SER A 91 -15.24 0.30 -9.77
CA SER A 91 -14.49 1.49 -9.33
C SER A 91 -15.40 2.40 -8.52
N TRP A 92 -14.92 2.84 -7.37
CA TRP A 92 -15.61 3.80 -6.50
C TRP A 92 -14.96 5.18 -6.55
N PHE A 93 -13.65 5.22 -6.76
CA PHE A 93 -12.87 6.44 -6.89
C PHE A 93 -11.76 6.21 -7.91
N LYS A 94 -11.42 7.26 -8.65
CA LYS A 94 -10.26 7.33 -9.53
C LYS A 94 -9.74 8.76 -9.55
N ASP A 95 -8.45 8.92 -9.32
CA ASP A 95 -7.75 10.20 -9.41
C ASP A 95 -6.66 10.10 -10.48
N ASP A 96 -6.92 10.78 -11.59
CA ASP A 96 -6.00 10.93 -12.71
C ASP A 96 -5.26 12.28 -12.66
N SER A 97 -5.51 13.12 -11.63
CA SER A 97 -4.85 14.42 -11.50
C SER A 97 -3.40 14.25 -11.05
N ASP A 98 -2.54 15.19 -11.43
CA ASP A 98 -1.14 15.28 -10.98
C ASP A 98 -0.93 16.39 -9.95
N THR A 99 -1.99 16.73 -9.21
CA THR A 99 -1.93 17.75 -8.17
C THR A 99 -0.98 17.29 -7.05
N PRO A 100 0.01 18.10 -6.64
CA PRO A 100 0.90 17.71 -5.54
C PRO A 100 0.30 18.05 -4.18
N TRP A 101 0.82 17.43 -3.13
CA TRP A 101 0.66 17.92 -1.76
C TRP A 101 1.22 19.34 -1.64
N LYS A 102 0.55 20.18 -0.85
CA LYS A 102 1.01 21.56 -0.62
C LYS A 102 1.04 21.89 0.87
N LEU A 103 2.06 22.60 1.30
CA LEU A 103 2.12 23.23 2.63
C LEU A 103 1.55 24.63 2.53
N GLN A 104 0.48 24.90 3.28
CA GLN A 104 -0.02 26.25 3.47
C GLN A 104 0.62 26.85 4.72
N ARG A 105 1.17 28.07 4.60
CA ARG A 105 1.73 28.85 5.70
C ARG A 105 1.27 30.30 5.56
N GLY A 106 0.29 30.69 6.38
CA GLY A 106 -0.46 31.94 6.15
C GLY A 106 -1.13 31.94 4.78
N ASP A 107 -0.90 33.00 3.99
CA ASP A 107 -1.47 33.14 2.64
C ASP A 107 -0.66 32.45 1.54
N SER A 108 0.52 31.90 1.88
CA SER A 108 1.40 31.24 0.93
C SER A 108 1.11 29.74 0.86
N THR A 109 1.23 29.19 -0.35
CA THR A 109 1.10 27.75 -0.61
C THR A 109 2.35 27.26 -1.32
N LEU A 110 2.99 26.23 -0.76
CA LEU A 110 4.30 25.72 -1.18
C LEU A 110 4.18 24.27 -1.64
N PRO A 111 4.73 23.88 -2.80
CA PRO A 111 4.72 22.50 -3.25
C PRO A 111 5.68 21.64 -2.42
N LEU A 112 5.32 20.37 -2.20
CA LEU A 112 6.10 19.41 -1.42
C LEU A 112 6.67 18.30 -2.31
N GLN A 113 7.93 17.94 -2.07
CA GLN A 113 8.56 16.75 -2.62
C GLN A 113 8.25 15.54 -1.73
N ILE A 114 7.93 14.40 -2.32
CA ILE A 114 7.49 13.21 -1.60
C ILE A 114 8.58 12.14 -1.61
N ARG A 115 8.79 11.49 -0.47
CA ARG A 115 9.61 10.29 -0.35
C ARG A 115 8.87 9.22 0.43
N TYR A 116 8.61 8.09 -0.21
CA TYR A 116 8.04 6.93 0.48
C TYR A 116 9.05 6.27 1.42
N LEU A 117 8.64 6.05 2.67
CA LEU A 117 9.46 5.42 3.71
C LEU A 117 9.10 3.96 3.98
N GLY A 118 7.99 3.46 3.41
CA GLY A 118 7.59 2.06 3.53
C GLY A 118 6.21 1.88 4.15
N CYS A 119 5.86 0.60 4.31
CA CYS A 119 4.61 0.14 4.88
C CYS A 119 4.88 -0.91 5.96
N SER A 120 4.01 -1.00 6.95
CA SER A 120 4.04 -2.06 7.96
C SER A 120 2.64 -2.59 8.23
N HIS A 121 2.52 -3.91 8.35
CA HIS A 121 1.31 -4.57 8.81
C HIS A 121 1.27 -4.51 10.34
N ARG A 122 0.23 -3.90 10.91
CA ARG A 122 -0.06 -3.90 12.35
C ARG A 122 -1.25 -4.82 12.62
N GLN A 123 -1.56 -5.06 13.89
CA GLN A 123 -2.62 -6.00 14.27
C GLN A 123 -4.00 -5.63 13.70
N ASP A 124 -4.32 -4.34 13.62
CA ASP A 124 -5.64 -3.82 13.26
C ASP A 124 -5.63 -2.88 12.03
N HIS A 125 -4.45 -2.51 11.54
CA HIS A 125 -4.30 -1.60 10.39
C HIS A 125 -3.01 -1.84 9.60
N ILE A 126 -3.00 -1.32 8.37
CA ILE A 126 -1.76 -1.07 7.63
C ILE A 126 -1.31 0.36 7.91
N GLU A 127 -0.03 0.53 8.24
CA GLU A 127 0.59 1.86 8.38
C GLU A 127 1.46 2.15 7.16
N LEU A 128 1.23 3.30 6.52
CA LEU A 128 2.07 3.86 5.46
C LEU A 128 2.79 5.11 5.96
N ARG A 129 4.02 5.32 5.48
CA ARG A 129 4.86 6.44 5.89
C ARG A 129 5.52 7.13 4.70
N TRP A 130 5.51 8.45 4.72
CA TRP A 130 6.22 9.30 3.76
C TRP A 130 6.90 10.47 4.47
N GLU A 131 7.91 11.03 3.81
CA GLU A 131 8.39 12.38 4.07
C GLU A 131 7.90 13.32 2.98
N LEU A 132 7.43 14.49 3.40
CA LEU A 132 7.00 15.61 2.59
C LEU A 132 8.00 16.75 2.84
N ARG A 133 8.69 17.20 1.81
CA ARG A 133 9.86 18.06 1.94
C ARG A 133 9.69 19.36 1.16
N HIS A 134 10.07 20.47 1.78
CA HIS A 134 10.24 21.78 1.14
C HIS A 134 11.49 22.43 1.73
N ASP A 135 12.51 22.67 0.91
CA ASP A 135 13.84 23.11 1.34
C ASP A 135 14.42 22.24 2.48
N THR A 136 14.67 22.83 3.65
CA THR A 136 15.17 22.15 4.84
C THR A 136 14.05 21.62 5.74
N HIS A 137 12.80 21.93 5.42
CA HIS A 137 11.64 21.52 6.19
C HIS A 137 11.16 20.12 5.78
N ILE A 138 11.01 19.24 6.77
CA ILE A 138 10.57 17.85 6.58
C ILE A 138 9.35 17.61 7.46
N ILE A 139 8.26 17.17 6.82
CA ILE A 139 7.02 16.75 7.46
C ILE A 139 6.89 15.24 7.25
N ASN A 140 6.71 14.48 8.32
CA ASN A 140 6.40 13.06 8.23
C ASN A 140 4.89 12.88 8.09
N LEU A 141 4.45 12.29 7.00
CA LEU A 141 3.08 11.88 6.80
C LEU A 141 2.94 10.40 7.16
N HIS A 142 2.08 10.14 8.14
CA HIS A 142 1.65 8.80 8.49
C HIS A 142 0.21 8.60 8.05
N GLU A 143 -0.08 7.38 7.63
CA GLU A 143 -1.43 6.98 7.30
C GLU A 143 -1.75 5.60 7.88
N ARG A 144 -2.96 5.46 8.42
CA ARG A 144 -3.52 4.19 8.89
C ARG A 144 -4.70 3.79 8.03
N ILE A 145 -4.67 2.54 7.57
CA ILE A 145 -5.76 1.89 6.85
C ILE A 145 -6.24 0.73 7.72
N PRO A 146 -7.39 0.84 8.40
CA PRO A 146 -7.95 -0.28 9.15
C PRO A 146 -8.09 -1.53 8.28
N LEU A 147 -7.76 -2.69 8.84
CA LEU A 147 -7.92 -3.99 8.18
C LEU A 147 -9.39 -4.42 8.10
N ALA A 148 -10.17 -4.03 9.10
CA ALA A 148 -11.61 -4.27 9.12
C ALA A 148 -12.31 -3.50 7.98
N ALA A 149 -13.46 -4.00 7.55
CA ALA A 149 -14.29 -3.25 6.61
C ALA A 149 -14.67 -1.88 7.20
N ALA A 150 -14.76 -0.87 6.33
CA ALA A 150 -15.30 0.43 6.72
C ALA A 150 -16.77 0.27 7.20
N PRO A 151 -17.25 1.16 8.09
CA PRO A 151 -18.66 1.18 8.49
C PRO A 151 -19.59 1.26 7.27
N ALA A 152 -20.81 0.72 7.33
CA ALA A 152 -21.70 0.67 6.16
C ALA A 152 -22.08 2.05 5.56
N SER A 153 -21.95 3.13 6.34
CA SER A 153 -22.10 4.52 5.86
C SER A 153 -20.95 4.96 4.94
N ASP A 154 -19.80 4.29 5.05
CA ASP A 154 -18.54 4.65 4.44
C ASP A 154 -18.11 3.50 3.48
N ARG A 155 -17.59 3.84 2.32
CA ARG A 155 -16.98 2.85 1.41
C ARG A 155 -15.57 2.50 1.83
N VAL A 156 -14.82 3.50 2.32
CA VAL A 156 -13.42 3.39 2.71
C VAL A 156 -13.16 4.28 3.92
N LEU A 157 -12.29 3.82 4.82
CA LEU A 157 -11.82 4.57 5.98
C LEU A 157 -10.29 4.62 6.00
N ARG A 158 -9.72 5.80 6.22
CA ARG A 158 -8.29 6.00 6.48
C ARG A 158 -8.09 7.14 7.47
N GLU A 159 -6.96 7.14 8.16
CA GLU A 159 -6.58 8.19 9.09
C GLU A 159 -5.21 8.73 8.71
N LEU A 160 -5.05 10.05 8.70
CA LEU A 160 -3.81 10.70 8.31
C LEU A 160 -3.29 11.57 9.44
N ARG A 161 -1.97 11.61 9.61
CA ARG A 161 -1.31 12.48 10.57
C ARG A 161 -0.02 13.02 9.98
N ALA A 162 0.20 14.33 10.10
CA ALA A 162 1.41 15.00 9.62
C ALA A 162 2.17 15.60 10.80
N THR A 163 3.48 15.34 10.90
CA THR A 163 4.31 15.87 12.00
C THR A 163 5.77 16.10 11.58
N PRO A 164 6.40 17.22 11.97
CA PRO A 164 5.80 18.37 12.67
C PRO A 164 4.98 19.25 11.71
N LEU A 165 4.00 19.98 12.26
CA LEU A 165 3.34 21.12 11.62
C LEU A 165 3.25 22.24 12.67
N ALA A 166 3.62 23.47 12.29
CA ALA A 166 3.45 24.63 13.16
C ALA A 166 1.96 25.01 13.28
N ALA A 167 1.61 25.81 14.29
CA ALA A 167 0.22 26.19 14.57
C ALA A 167 -0.46 26.97 13.42
N ASN A 168 0.30 27.68 12.59
CA ASN A 168 -0.18 28.42 11.43
C ASN A 168 0.07 27.69 10.10
N GLU A 169 0.40 26.40 10.16
CA GLU A 169 0.62 25.55 9.00
C GLU A 169 -0.52 24.56 8.82
N SER A 170 -0.87 24.32 7.56
CA SER A 170 -1.78 23.25 7.20
C SER A 170 -1.23 22.51 5.98
N LEU A 171 -1.48 21.21 5.95
CA LEU A 171 -1.10 20.36 4.84
C LEU A 171 -2.33 20.10 3.97
N LEU A 172 -2.26 20.55 2.72
CA LEU A 172 -3.31 20.44 1.73
C LEU A 172 -3.09 19.17 0.89
N PRO A 173 -4.04 18.22 0.91
CA PRO A 173 -3.93 16.98 0.16
C PRO A 173 -4.05 17.19 -1.36
N PRO A 174 -3.55 16.24 -2.17
CA PRO A 174 -3.48 16.33 -3.63
C PRO A 174 -4.81 16.02 -4.34
N PHE A 175 -5.92 15.90 -3.62
CA PHE A 175 -7.22 15.61 -4.23
C PHE A 175 -8.14 16.82 -4.17
N ASP A 176 -8.97 16.98 -5.20
CA ASP A 176 -10.02 17.98 -5.18
C ASP A 176 -11.09 17.59 -4.14
N THR A 177 -11.35 18.49 -3.20
CA THR A 177 -12.35 18.37 -2.13
C THR A 177 -13.79 18.24 -2.66
N THR A 178 -14.01 18.47 -3.95
CA THR A 178 -15.29 18.18 -4.62
C THR A 178 -15.60 16.68 -4.71
N TRP A 179 -14.59 15.82 -4.54
CA TRP A 179 -14.76 14.37 -4.52
C TRP A 179 -15.00 13.84 -3.11
N THR A 180 -15.66 12.68 -3.06
CA THR A 180 -16.27 11.93 -1.94
C THR A 180 -15.36 11.58 -0.75
N TRP A 181 -14.15 12.12 -0.65
CA TRP A 181 -13.33 12.02 0.56
C TRP A 181 -13.76 13.12 1.53
N SER A 182 -14.77 12.82 2.34
CA SER A 182 -15.22 13.73 3.39
C SER A 182 -14.25 13.61 4.57
N PRO A 183 -13.42 14.62 4.86
CA PRO A 183 -12.78 14.70 6.16
C PRO A 183 -13.88 14.88 7.22
N SER A 184 -13.68 14.32 8.41
CA SER A 184 -14.65 14.52 9.50
C SER A 184 -14.77 15.99 9.95
N SER A 185 -13.79 16.84 9.61
CA SER A 185 -13.69 18.22 10.12
C SER A 185 -13.12 19.25 9.15
N SER A 186 -12.10 18.92 8.34
CA SER A 186 -11.42 19.91 7.47
C SER A 186 -10.70 19.25 6.29
N PRO A 187 -10.74 19.84 5.07
CA PRO A 187 -9.96 19.34 3.94
C PRO A 187 -8.44 19.49 4.12
N ALA A 188 -8.01 20.31 5.07
CA ALA A 188 -6.60 20.51 5.40
C ALA A 188 -6.23 19.75 6.69
N ILE A 189 -5.09 19.07 6.67
CA ILE A 189 -4.50 18.44 7.85
C ILE A 189 -3.80 19.52 8.67
N THR A 190 -4.20 19.68 9.92
CA THR A 190 -3.66 20.69 10.85
C THR A 190 -3.28 20.05 12.17
N GLY A 191 -2.37 20.67 12.92
CA GLY A 191 -1.91 20.13 14.20
C GLY A 191 -1.21 18.77 14.06
N THR A 192 -1.23 17.98 15.14
CA THR A 192 -0.50 16.70 15.23
C THR A 192 -1.42 15.49 15.48
N ASP A 193 -2.74 15.71 15.48
CA ASP A 193 -3.73 14.66 15.70
C ASP A 193 -3.97 13.83 14.43
N TRP A 194 -4.65 12.70 14.60
CA TRP A 194 -5.14 11.89 13.49
C TRP A 194 -6.40 12.50 12.89
N HIS A 195 -6.39 12.70 11.58
CA HIS A 195 -7.51 13.18 10.79
C HIS A 195 -8.18 12.01 10.09
N ARG A 196 -9.46 11.80 10.33
CA ARG A 196 -10.25 10.76 9.68
C ARG A 196 -10.70 11.22 8.29
N LEU A 197 -10.45 10.40 7.29
CA LEU A 197 -10.94 10.57 5.92
C LEU A 197 -11.76 9.36 5.51
N THR A 198 -12.96 9.62 5.01
CA THR A 198 -13.87 8.56 4.56
C THR A 198 -14.28 8.79 3.12
N LEU A 199 -14.26 7.74 2.30
CA LEU A 199 -14.92 7.77 1.00
C LEU A 199 -16.39 7.43 1.22
N THR A 200 -17.31 8.36 1.01
CA THR A 200 -18.75 8.09 1.17
C THR A 200 -19.37 7.59 -0.13
N LYS A 201 -20.55 6.98 -0.04
CA LYS A 201 -21.35 6.64 -1.21
C LYS A 201 -21.98 7.95 -1.73
N PRO A 202 -21.88 8.26 -3.04
CA PRO A 202 -22.64 9.37 -3.62
C PRO A 202 -24.14 9.14 -3.49
#